data_AF-A0A0B0I6F3-F1
#
_entry.id   AF-A0A0B0I6F3-F1
#
_cell.length_a   1.000
_cell.length_b   1.000
_cell.length_c   1.000
_cell.angle_alpha   90.00
_cell.angle_beta   90.00
_cell.angle_gamma   90.00
#
_symmetry.space_group_name_H-M   'P 1'
#
loop_
_entity.id
_entity.type
_entity.pdbx_description
1 polymer ?
#
loop_
_entity_poly.entity_id
_entity_poly.type
_entity_poly.pdbx_seq_one_letter_code
_entity_poly.pdbx_strand_id
1 'polypeptide(L)'
;METNRSQLLPAVSFRKKLVISVISLILFGGVITYAVYEATKATVTISIDGEEVTVQTHASTVAELMKEQEWEVQEHDFIDPGLDKEIKGNLTVTWDQAKQVFVTIQGHEEPVWTTADDVEQLIQELDIDFKEEHDLLTPALNEEITDRMNLIYESAFQVELTSDGEHHELWTTSTTVADFLERESVTLGELDRVEPELDTRLDRESEIQVIRVEKVTDVVEESVAFGTVTRKDNSIRSGKEEVVQAGEEGTVNKHYEVVLEDGEEISRELVKTETVKESKDRIVAVGTQPAPTVSRGSSSSSSSGSAPSGGRTLTVTATAYTAGCSGCSGVTATGINLNNNRNMKVIAVDPSVIPLGTRVHVEGYGNAVAGDTGGAIRGNKIDVHVPTKNEAFRWGTRTVKVTILD
;
A
#
# COMPACT_ATOMS: atom_id res chain seq x y z
N MET A 1 110.59 58.99 -26.09
CA MET A 1 111.05 59.25 -24.71
C MET A 1 110.02 58.67 -23.77
N GLU A 2 110.44 57.74 -22.92
CA GLU A 2 109.59 57.18 -21.87
C GLU A 2 109.43 58.19 -20.73
N THR A 3 108.21 58.36 -20.22
CA THR A 3 107.98 58.99 -18.91
C THR A 3 107.03 58.14 -18.10
N ASN A 4 107.63 57.30 -17.27
CA ASN A 4 106.98 56.50 -16.25
C ASN A 4 106.34 57.44 -15.18
N ARG A 5 105.07 57.23 -14.84
CA ARG A 5 104.43 57.84 -13.67
C ARG A 5 103.64 56.79 -12.90
N SER A 6 104.31 56.23 -11.90
CA SER A 6 103.78 55.21 -11.00
C SER A 6 102.75 55.76 -10.02
N GLN A 7 101.60 55.08 -10.00
CA GLN A 7 100.84 54.67 -8.81
C GLN A 7 100.54 55.71 -7.71
N LEU A 8 99.29 56.19 -7.71
CA LEU A 8 98.65 56.86 -6.58
C LEU A 8 97.85 55.86 -5.73
N LEU A 9 98.38 55.48 -4.56
CA LEU A 9 97.56 55.00 -3.42
C LEU A 9 98.18 55.51 -2.10
N PRO A 10 97.38 55.99 -1.12
CA PRO A 10 97.92 56.52 0.13
C PRO A 10 98.58 55.44 1.00
N ALA A 11 99.74 55.74 1.59
CA ALA A 11 100.44 54.82 2.48
C ALA A 11 99.69 54.62 3.82
N VAL A 12 98.91 53.54 3.90
CA VAL A 12 98.20 53.14 5.12
C VAL A 12 99.20 52.78 6.23
N SER A 13 99.07 53.41 7.41
CA SER A 13 100.01 53.24 8.53
C SER A 13 100.02 51.81 9.09
N PHE A 14 101.15 51.38 9.66
CA PHE A 14 101.35 50.01 10.15
C PHE A 14 100.23 49.52 11.10
N ARG A 15 99.78 50.36 12.04
CA ARG A 15 98.65 50.04 12.93
C ARG A 15 97.35 49.79 12.17
N LYS A 16 97.05 50.56 11.13
CA LYS A 16 95.87 50.36 10.27
C LYS A 16 96.00 49.09 9.42
N LYS A 17 97.18 48.77 8.89
CA LYS A 17 97.43 47.50 8.17
C LYS A 17 97.23 46.28 9.09
N LEU A 18 97.67 46.36 10.34
CA LEU A 18 97.51 45.30 11.33
C LEU A 18 96.03 45.10 11.70
N VAL A 19 95.29 46.19 11.93
CA VAL A 19 93.83 46.14 12.16
C VAL A 19 93.08 45.54 10.95
N ILE A 20 93.42 45.94 9.72
CA ILE A 20 92.82 45.36 8.50
C ILE A 20 93.13 43.86 8.42
N SER A 21 94.37 43.43 8.67
CA SER A 21 94.76 42.01 8.67
C SER A 21 93.98 41.18 9.70
N VAL A 22 93.75 41.73 10.90
CA VAL A 22 92.95 41.07 11.95
C VAL A 22 91.47 40.99 11.54
N ILE A 23 90.89 42.06 10.97
CA ILE A 23 89.52 42.05 10.45
C ILE A 23 89.38 41.03 9.31
N SER A 24 90.32 41.00 8.37
CA SER A 24 90.35 40.00 7.29
C SER A 24 90.47 38.58 7.82
N LEU A 25 91.26 38.33 8.86
CA LEU A 25 91.37 37.01 9.49
C LEU A 25 90.07 36.59 10.18
N ILE A 26 89.39 37.52 10.87
CA ILE A 26 88.08 37.27 11.51
C ILE A 26 87.00 36.99 10.46
N LEU A 27 86.96 37.78 9.38
CA LEU A 27 86.03 37.56 8.27
C LEU A 27 86.29 36.23 7.57
N PHE A 28 87.56 35.89 7.30
CA PHE A 28 87.94 34.61 6.70
C PHE A 28 87.63 33.42 7.62
N GLY A 29 87.88 33.56 8.92
CA GLY A 29 87.47 32.59 9.93
C GLY A 29 85.96 32.40 9.96
N GLY A 30 85.18 33.49 9.94
CA GLY A 30 83.72 33.44 9.87
C GLY A 30 83.20 32.73 8.62
N VAL A 31 83.80 32.98 7.44
CA VAL A 31 83.46 32.27 6.19
C VAL A 31 83.81 30.79 6.28
N ILE A 32 84.95 30.41 6.86
CA ILE A 32 85.30 28.99 7.08
C ILE A 32 84.33 28.33 8.06
N THR A 33 84.02 28.97 9.19
CA THR A 33 83.07 28.45 10.18
C THR A 33 81.68 28.29 9.58
N TYR A 34 81.23 29.25 8.77
CA TYR A 34 79.96 29.15 8.03
C TYR A 34 79.98 28.01 7.00
N ALA A 35 81.05 27.86 6.22
CA ALA A 35 81.17 26.78 5.25
C ALA A 35 81.21 25.39 5.91
N VAL A 36 81.86 25.27 7.09
CA VAL A 36 81.84 24.04 7.89
C VAL A 36 80.45 23.79 8.48
N TYR A 37 79.77 24.84 8.97
CA TYR A 37 78.40 24.74 9.46
C TYR A 37 77.45 24.23 8.38
N GLU A 38 77.40 24.86 7.21
CA GLU A 38 76.61 24.40 6.06
C GLU A 38 76.93 22.94 5.67
N ALA A 39 78.20 22.53 5.73
CA ALA A 39 78.61 21.15 5.44
C ALA A 39 78.23 20.11 6.52
N THR A 40 77.66 20.53 7.66
CA THR A 40 77.15 19.64 8.73
C THR A 40 75.65 19.39 8.69
N LYS A 41 74.94 19.91 7.66
CA LYS A 41 73.50 19.62 7.47
C LYS A 41 73.26 18.15 7.18
N ALA A 42 72.22 17.59 7.79
CA ALA A 42 71.66 16.31 7.36
C ALA A 42 70.87 16.51 6.06
N THR A 43 70.78 15.47 5.22
CA THR A 43 69.93 15.48 4.02
C THR A 43 68.72 14.61 4.30
N VAL A 44 67.53 15.18 4.19
CA VAL A 44 66.26 14.47 4.41
C VAL A 44 65.43 14.55 3.15
N THR A 45 64.89 13.42 2.72
CA THR A 45 63.87 13.34 1.66
C THR A 45 62.52 13.18 2.33
N ILE A 46 61.59 14.11 2.10
CA ILE A 46 60.20 13.99 2.53
C ILE A 46 59.37 13.68 1.28
N SER A 47 58.58 12.62 1.31
CA SER A 47 57.47 12.40 0.38
C SER A 47 56.25 13.10 0.97
N ILE A 48 55.75 14.15 0.32
CA ILE A 48 54.54 14.89 0.73
C ILE A 48 53.43 14.53 -0.26
N ASP A 49 52.41 13.80 0.18
CA ASP A 49 51.32 13.31 -0.70
C ASP A 49 51.86 12.64 -1.99
N GLY A 50 52.91 11.82 -1.84
CA GLY A 50 53.63 11.16 -2.94
C GLY A 50 54.68 12.01 -3.70
N GLU A 51 54.76 13.33 -3.50
CA GLU A 51 55.79 14.18 -4.12
C GLU A 51 57.09 14.25 -3.29
N GLU A 52 58.23 13.81 -3.85
CA GLU A 52 59.52 13.85 -3.16
C GLU A 52 60.18 15.25 -3.14
N VAL A 53 60.35 15.80 -1.95
CA VAL A 53 61.12 17.03 -1.65
C VAL A 53 62.38 16.67 -0.86
N THR A 54 63.55 17.15 -1.30
CA THR A 54 64.81 16.97 -0.55
C THR A 54 65.26 18.26 0.10
N VAL A 55 65.45 18.24 1.41
CA VAL A 55 65.86 19.37 2.25
C VAL A 55 67.20 19.11 2.96
N GLN A 56 67.93 20.18 3.26
CA GLN A 56 69.16 20.13 4.06
C GLN A 56 68.97 20.94 5.35
N THR A 57 69.13 20.28 6.49
CA THR A 57 68.65 20.78 7.79
C THR A 57 69.66 20.57 8.93
N HIS A 58 69.53 21.37 9.98
CA HIS A 58 70.18 21.16 11.28
C HIS A 58 69.23 20.67 12.39
N ALA A 59 67.95 20.45 12.05
CA ALA A 59 66.96 19.88 12.95
C ALA A 59 67.44 18.53 13.50
N SER A 60 67.21 18.32 14.80
CA SER A 60 67.56 17.07 15.48
C SER A 60 66.47 16.01 15.30
N THR A 61 65.22 16.43 15.04
CA THR A 61 64.05 15.56 14.90
C THR A 61 63.16 15.96 13.72
N VAL A 62 62.28 15.05 13.28
CA VAL A 62 61.27 15.34 12.25
C VAL A 62 60.37 16.52 12.64
N ALA A 63 59.94 16.62 13.92
CA ALA A 63 59.17 17.77 14.42
C ALA A 63 59.90 19.12 14.29
N GLU A 64 61.21 19.14 14.59
CA GLU A 64 62.02 20.35 14.41
C GLU A 64 62.17 20.70 12.92
N LEU A 65 62.26 19.70 12.04
CA LEU A 65 62.37 19.89 10.60
C LEU A 65 61.08 20.46 10.00
N MET A 66 59.91 19.87 10.28
CA MET A 66 58.63 20.40 9.78
C MET A 66 58.46 21.87 10.19
N LYS A 67 58.82 22.19 11.45
CA LYS A 67 58.80 23.56 11.96
C LYS A 67 59.84 24.49 11.32
N GLU A 68 61.04 23.99 10.96
CA GLU A 68 62.06 24.76 10.24
C GLU A 68 61.59 25.14 8.82
N GLN A 69 60.80 24.28 8.17
CA GLN A 69 60.23 24.53 6.84
C GLN A 69 58.90 25.31 6.87
N GLU A 70 58.43 25.73 8.06
CA GLU A 70 57.10 26.35 8.25
C GLU A 70 55.92 25.47 7.79
N TRP A 71 56.10 24.13 7.84
CA TRP A 71 55.06 23.15 7.53
C TRP A 71 54.19 22.85 8.75
N GLU A 72 52.89 23.15 8.63
CA GLU A 72 51.88 22.92 9.68
C GLU A 72 51.31 21.50 9.60
N VAL A 73 51.86 20.60 10.43
CA VAL A 73 51.34 19.22 10.60
C VAL A 73 50.05 19.25 11.42
N GLN A 74 49.01 18.55 10.94
CA GLN A 74 47.73 18.39 11.62
C GLN A 74 47.71 17.15 12.54
N GLU A 75 46.71 17.07 13.42
CA GLU A 75 46.58 15.95 14.39
C GLU A 75 46.31 14.59 13.71
N HIS A 76 45.71 14.61 12.51
CA HIS A 76 45.30 13.41 11.78
C HIS A 76 46.26 13.01 10.64
N ASP A 77 47.28 13.82 10.33
CA ASP A 77 48.25 13.53 9.27
C ASP A 77 49.03 12.24 9.54
N PHE A 78 49.31 11.47 8.50
CA PHE A 78 50.19 10.30 8.60
C PHE A 78 51.64 10.75 8.44
N ILE A 79 52.50 10.37 9.40
CA ILE A 79 53.95 10.64 9.32
C ILE A 79 54.73 9.40 9.74
N ASP A 80 55.49 8.80 8.82
CA ASP A 80 56.47 7.75 9.12
C ASP A 80 57.88 8.10 8.57
N PRO A 81 58.94 8.02 9.38
CA PRO A 81 58.93 7.82 10.82
C PRO A 81 58.41 9.06 11.55
N GLY A 82 57.64 8.82 12.62
CA GLY A 82 56.92 9.87 13.37
C GLY A 82 57.76 11.04 13.90
N LEU A 83 57.05 12.09 14.31
CA LEU A 83 57.59 13.41 14.66
C LEU A 83 58.76 13.43 15.67
N ASP A 84 58.84 12.47 16.59
CA ASP A 84 59.92 12.36 17.59
C ASP A 84 61.21 11.72 17.05
N LYS A 85 61.20 11.20 15.82
CA LYS A 85 62.34 10.51 15.21
C LYS A 85 63.55 11.44 15.06
N GLU A 86 64.69 10.99 15.60
CA GLU A 86 65.98 11.65 15.41
C GLU A 86 66.48 11.58 13.95
N ILE A 87 66.89 12.73 13.40
CA ILE A 87 67.48 12.84 12.05
C ILE A 87 68.97 12.48 12.10
N LYS A 88 69.37 11.41 11.40
CA LYS A 88 70.75 10.92 11.35
C LYS A 88 71.15 10.47 9.95
N GLY A 89 72.11 11.16 9.34
CA GLY A 89 72.61 10.84 8.01
C GLY A 89 71.58 11.19 6.93
N ASN A 90 71.25 10.23 6.07
CA ASN A 90 70.17 10.34 5.11
C ASN A 90 68.92 9.70 5.71
N LEU A 91 67.84 10.47 5.84
CA LEU A 91 66.54 10.00 6.32
C LEU A 91 65.50 10.18 5.21
N THR A 92 64.60 9.21 5.07
CA THR A 92 63.36 9.37 4.31
C THR A 92 62.21 9.50 5.31
N VAL A 93 61.28 10.40 5.03
CA VAL A 93 60.04 10.63 5.78
C VAL A 93 58.89 10.64 4.79
N THR A 94 57.82 9.92 5.06
CA THR A 94 56.53 10.09 4.41
C THR A 94 55.67 11.00 5.28
N TRP A 95 55.01 11.98 4.67
CA TRP A 95 54.01 12.85 5.29
C TRP A 95 52.82 12.96 4.35
N ASP A 96 51.74 12.27 4.68
CA ASP A 96 50.50 12.29 3.89
C ASP A 96 49.47 13.11 4.68
N GLN A 97 48.93 14.15 4.04
CA GLN A 97 48.07 15.14 4.69
C GLN A 97 46.64 14.60 4.84
N ALA A 98 46.09 14.70 6.05
CA ALA A 98 44.74 14.23 6.30
C ALA A 98 43.70 15.19 5.72
N LYS A 99 42.78 14.64 4.93
CA LYS A 99 41.66 15.35 4.30
C LYS A 99 40.39 15.03 5.10
N GLN A 100 39.54 16.03 5.35
CA GLN A 100 38.24 15.81 5.99
C GLN A 100 37.20 15.46 4.92
N VAL A 101 36.56 14.30 5.03
CA VAL A 101 35.49 13.84 4.12
C VAL A 101 34.19 13.70 4.92
N PHE A 102 33.06 14.11 4.35
CA PHE A 102 31.73 13.89 4.92
C PHE A 102 31.18 12.58 4.33
N VAL A 103 31.10 11.55 5.17
CA VAL A 103 30.70 10.20 4.77
C VAL A 103 29.26 9.97 5.21
N THR A 104 28.36 9.77 4.25
CA THR A 104 26.95 9.44 4.47
C THR A 104 26.71 7.96 4.23
N ILE A 105 26.53 7.18 5.30
CA ILE A 105 26.24 5.74 5.26
C ILE A 105 24.78 5.53 5.68
N GLN A 106 23.96 4.94 4.80
CA GLN A 106 22.53 4.68 5.07
C GLN A 106 21.75 5.94 5.53
N GLY A 107 22.11 7.11 4.99
CA GLY A 107 21.52 8.41 5.37
C GLY A 107 22.06 9.03 6.66
N HIS A 108 23.06 8.44 7.33
CA HIS A 108 23.76 9.05 8.46
C HIS A 108 25.09 9.66 8.00
N GLU A 109 25.20 11.00 8.08
CA GLU A 109 26.40 11.76 7.74
C GLU A 109 27.33 11.91 8.96
N GLU A 110 28.59 11.50 8.82
CA GLU A 110 29.67 11.69 9.80
C GLU A 110 30.94 12.25 9.13
N PRO A 111 31.70 13.16 9.79
CA PRO A 111 32.99 13.63 9.30
C PRO A 111 34.11 12.63 9.61
N VAL A 112 34.82 12.18 8.57
CA VAL A 112 35.96 11.25 8.64
C VAL A 112 37.23 11.99 8.24
N TRP A 113 38.33 11.74 8.93
CA TRP A 113 39.67 12.18 8.51
C TRP A 113 40.42 10.97 7.93
N THR A 114 40.99 11.13 6.74
CA THR A 114 41.68 10.05 6.02
C THR A 114 42.89 10.60 5.26
N THR A 115 43.90 9.76 5.06
CA THR A 115 45.04 9.99 4.15
C THR A 115 44.93 9.15 2.89
N ALA A 116 43.72 8.68 2.55
CA ALA A 116 43.47 7.94 1.32
C ALA A 116 43.69 8.80 0.07
N ASP A 117 44.26 8.18 -0.96
CA ASP A 117 44.44 8.80 -2.27
C ASP A 117 43.11 8.87 -3.02
N ASP A 118 42.32 7.79 -2.98
CA ASP A 118 41.04 7.64 -3.68
C ASP A 118 39.91 7.05 -2.81
N VAL A 119 38.70 7.02 -3.38
CA VAL A 119 37.50 6.47 -2.73
C VAL A 119 37.63 4.96 -2.48
N GLU A 120 38.33 4.20 -3.34
CA GLU A 120 38.55 2.76 -3.13
C GLU A 120 39.32 2.50 -1.84
N GLN A 121 40.41 3.23 -1.60
CA GLN A 121 41.16 3.13 -0.36
C GLN A 121 40.31 3.57 0.85
N LEU A 122 39.55 4.68 0.76
CA LEU A 122 38.69 5.13 1.87
C LEU A 122 37.60 4.10 2.22
N ILE A 123 37.00 3.44 1.23
CA ILE A 123 36.00 2.37 1.43
C ILE A 123 36.63 1.16 2.14
N GLN A 124 37.89 0.83 1.83
CA GLN A 124 38.65 -0.20 2.53
C GLN A 124 39.03 0.20 3.97
N GLU A 125 39.43 1.46 4.20
CA GLU A 125 39.72 2.00 5.54
C GLU A 125 38.50 1.98 6.47
N LEU A 126 37.30 2.13 5.91
CA LEU A 126 36.02 2.09 6.62
C LEU A 126 35.43 0.68 6.81
N ASP A 127 36.10 -0.38 6.33
CA ASP A 127 35.64 -1.79 6.39
C ASP A 127 34.25 -1.99 5.72
N ILE A 128 34.01 -1.30 4.60
CA ILE A 128 32.74 -1.37 3.85
C ILE A 128 32.80 -2.44 2.75
N ASP A 129 31.94 -3.46 2.87
CA ASP A 129 31.71 -4.52 1.86
C ASP A 129 30.88 -3.99 0.66
N PHE A 130 31.48 -3.12 -0.15
CA PHE A 130 30.86 -2.51 -1.33
C PHE A 130 30.67 -3.50 -2.49
N LYS A 131 29.45 -3.57 -3.03
CA LYS A 131 29.08 -4.43 -4.17
C LYS A 131 28.69 -3.61 -5.40
N GLU A 132 29.66 -3.43 -6.29
CA GLU A 132 29.53 -2.62 -7.53
C GLU A 132 28.31 -2.99 -8.41
N GLU A 133 27.83 -4.23 -8.37
CA GLU A 133 26.66 -4.68 -9.14
C GLU A 133 25.33 -4.07 -8.66
N HIS A 134 25.20 -3.68 -7.39
CA HIS A 134 23.91 -3.36 -6.76
C HIS A 134 23.95 -2.14 -5.82
N ASP A 135 25.02 -1.96 -5.05
CA ASP A 135 25.14 -0.87 -4.08
C ASP A 135 25.35 0.49 -4.77
N LEU A 136 24.83 1.56 -4.17
CA LEU A 136 25.09 2.92 -4.62
C LEU A 136 26.31 3.49 -3.88
N LEU A 137 27.28 3.97 -4.65
CA LEU A 137 28.42 4.74 -4.16
C LEU A 137 28.57 6.01 -5.00
N THR A 138 28.79 7.15 -4.37
CA THR A 138 29.02 8.43 -5.05
C THR A 138 29.97 9.30 -4.22
N PRO A 139 31.09 9.82 -4.78
CA PRO A 139 31.59 9.61 -6.14
C PRO A 139 32.11 8.18 -6.38
N ALA A 140 32.62 7.88 -7.57
CA ALA A 140 33.08 6.54 -7.94
C ALA A 140 34.36 6.12 -7.19
N LEU A 141 34.64 4.82 -7.11
CA LEU A 141 35.81 4.23 -6.45
C LEU A 141 37.15 4.88 -6.85
N ASN A 142 37.30 5.26 -8.12
CA ASN A 142 38.53 5.83 -8.65
C ASN A 142 38.61 7.37 -8.58
N GLU A 143 37.71 8.03 -7.84
CA GLU A 143 37.75 9.48 -7.62
C GLU A 143 38.78 9.82 -6.54
N GLU A 144 39.66 10.81 -6.81
CA GLU A 144 40.67 11.27 -5.87
C GLU A 144 40.03 11.96 -4.64
N ILE A 145 40.46 11.60 -3.42
CA ILE A 145 39.94 12.23 -2.20
C ILE A 145 40.37 13.71 -2.15
N THR A 146 39.41 14.58 -1.88
CA THR A 146 39.60 16.03 -1.72
C THR A 146 39.03 16.53 -0.40
N ASP A 147 39.56 17.64 0.12
CA ASP A 147 39.07 18.26 1.35
C ASP A 147 37.60 18.70 1.23
N ARG A 148 36.80 18.27 2.21
CA ARG A 148 35.35 18.44 2.33
C ARG A 148 34.57 17.80 1.17
N MET A 149 35.12 16.74 0.57
CA MET A 149 34.37 15.82 -0.29
C MET A 149 33.15 15.26 0.47
N ASN A 150 32.04 15.06 -0.23
CA ASN A 150 30.90 14.29 0.29
C ASN A 150 30.90 12.92 -0.39
N LEU A 151 30.99 11.85 0.40
CA LEU A 151 30.86 10.46 -0.04
C LEU A 151 29.51 9.94 0.45
N ILE A 152 28.73 9.32 -0.43
CA ILE A 152 27.45 8.70 -0.12
C ILE A 152 27.55 7.21 -0.45
N TYR A 153 27.25 6.37 0.53
CA TYR A 153 27.16 4.91 0.39
C TYR A 153 25.81 4.38 0.86
N GLU A 154 25.09 3.72 -0.06
CA GLU A 154 23.88 2.98 0.23
C GLU A 154 24.01 1.53 -0.23
N SER A 155 24.19 0.62 0.73
CA SER A 155 24.02 -0.81 0.52
C SER A 155 22.62 -1.11 -0.01
N ALA A 156 22.55 -1.87 -1.10
CA ALA A 156 21.32 -2.36 -1.66
C ALA A 156 20.80 -3.62 -0.94
N PHE A 157 19.53 -3.89 -1.20
CA PHE A 157 18.80 -5.06 -0.73
C PHE A 157 17.80 -5.51 -1.78
N GLN A 158 17.43 -6.79 -1.73
CA GLN A 158 16.33 -7.31 -2.53
C GLN A 158 15.00 -6.95 -1.89
N VAL A 159 14.02 -6.61 -2.73
CA VAL A 159 12.60 -6.52 -2.39
C VAL A 159 11.81 -7.40 -3.34
N GLU A 160 10.66 -7.89 -2.90
CA GLU A 160 9.73 -8.64 -3.75
C GLU A 160 8.69 -7.68 -4.34
N LEU A 161 8.51 -7.72 -5.65
CA LEU A 161 7.45 -7.03 -6.38
C LEU A 161 6.47 -8.06 -6.94
N THR A 162 5.24 -8.04 -6.44
CA THR A 162 4.10 -8.75 -7.03
C THR A 162 3.29 -7.77 -7.89
N SER A 163 3.16 -8.04 -9.18
CA SER A 163 2.33 -7.26 -10.11
C SER A 163 1.73 -8.18 -11.17
N ASP A 164 0.47 -7.98 -11.53
CA ASP A 164 -0.21 -8.70 -12.63
C ASP A 164 -0.17 -10.25 -12.48
N GLY A 165 -0.07 -10.74 -11.25
CA GLY A 165 0.05 -12.16 -10.91
C GLY A 165 1.46 -12.76 -11.05
N GLU A 166 2.48 -11.95 -11.36
CA GLU A 166 3.89 -12.36 -11.39
C GLU A 166 4.65 -11.83 -10.17
N HIS A 167 5.65 -12.59 -9.71
CA HIS A 167 6.54 -12.27 -8.60
C HIS A 167 7.95 -12.01 -9.13
N HIS A 168 8.55 -10.88 -8.77
CA HIS A 168 9.89 -10.46 -9.21
C HIS A 168 10.74 -10.07 -8.00
N GLU A 169 11.93 -10.66 -7.87
CA GLU A 169 12.95 -10.23 -6.88
C GLU A 169 13.85 -9.16 -7.52
N LEU A 170 13.85 -7.95 -6.97
CA LEU A 170 14.53 -6.79 -7.55
C LEU A 170 15.40 -6.08 -6.51
N TRP A 171 16.55 -5.56 -6.94
CA TRP A 171 17.47 -4.84 -6.07
C TRP A 171 17.13 -3.35 -5.98
N THR A 172 17.26 -2.78 -4.78
CA THR A 172 17.08 -1.35 -4.54
C THR A 172 17.90 -0.88 -3.34
N THR A 173 18.19 0.41 -3.28
CA THR A 173 18.63 1.09 -2.05
C THR A 173 17.43 1.69 -1.32
N SER A 174 17.66 2.46 -0.23
CA SER A 174 16.57 3.05 0.57
C SER A 174 15.85 4.15 -0.20
N THR A 175 14.73 3.79 -0.81
CA THR A 175 13.90 4.67 -1.66
C THR A 175 12.42 4.55 -1.27
N THR A 176 11.53 5.34 -1.88
CA THR A 176 10.07 5.17 -1.68
C THR A 176 9.49 4.11 -2.63
N VAL A 177 8.33 3.56 -2.29
CA VAL A 177 7.56 2.66 -3.18
C VAL A 177 7.30 3.33 -4.54
N ALA A 178 6.95 4.62 -4.56
CA ALA A 178 6.73 5.38 -5.80
C ALA A 178 7.99 5.44 -6.68
N ASP A 179 9.11 5.86 -6.11
CA ASP A 179 10.38 6.00 -6.82
C ASP A 179 10.90 4.64 -7.33
N PHE A 180 10.66 3.56 -6.56
CA PHE A 180 10.97 2.19 -6.96
C PHE A 180 10.13 1.75 -8.17
N LEU A 181 8.81 1.91 -8.11
CA LEU A 181 7.91 1.52 -9.20
C LEU A 181 8.16 2.34 -10.48
N GLU A 182 8.46 3.64 -10.36
CA GLU A 182 8.86 4.46 -11.53
C GLU A 182 10.16 3.95 -12.16
N ARG A 183 11.17 3.61 -11.33
CA ARG A 183 12.46 3.08 -11.80
C ARG A 183 12.32 1.73 -12.51
N GLU A 184 11.47 0.84 -11.99
CA GLU A 184 11.14 -0.46 -12.60
C GLU A 184 10.11 -0.33 -13.75
N SER A 185 9.74 0.89 -14.15
CA SER A 185 8.81 1.19 -15.24
C SER A 185 7.39 0.61 -15.06
N VAL A 186 6.97 0.40 -13.81
CA VAL A 186 5.63 -0.11 -13.48
C VAL A 186 4.63 1.05 -13.52
N THR A 187 3.75 1.07 -14.53
CA THR A 187 2.70 2.09 -14.62
C THR A 187 1.44 1.67 -13.87
N LEU A 188 0.90 2.57 -13.06
CA LEU A 188 -0.34 2.39 -12.30
C LEU A 188 -1.54 3.03 -13.05
N GLY A 189 -2.67 2.34 -13.07
CA GLY A 189 -3.96 2.87 -13.51
C GLY A 189 -4.57 3.85 -12.50
N GLU A 190 -5.59 4.62 -12.91
CA GLU A 190 -6.23 5.65 -12.06
C GLU A 190 -6.90 5.09 -10.78
N LEU A 191 -7.20 3.79 -10.76
CA LEU A 191 -7.85 3.10 -9.65
C LEU A 191 -6.91 2.10 -8.96
N ASP A 192 -5.75 1.79 -9.54
CA ASP A 192 -4.82 0.78 -9.04
C ASP A 192 -4.33 1.16 -7.64
N ARG A 193 -4.06 0.12 -6.84
CA ARG A 193 -3.61 0.28 -5.46
C ARG A 193 -2.23 -0.37 -5.32
N VAL A 194 -1.45 0.16 -4.39
CA VAL A 194 -0.16 -0.42 -4.01
C VAL A 194 -0.13 -0.60 -2.51
N GLU A 195 0.37 -1.75 -2.07
CA GLU A 195 0.64 -2.05 -0.66
C GLU A 195 2.13 -2.42 -0.54
N PRO A 196 2.93 -1.74 0.31
CA PRO A 196 2.60 -0.58 1.13
C PRO A 196 2.36 0.72 0.32
N GLU A 197 1.92 1.79 1.00
CA GLU A 197 1.56 3.07 0.36
C GLU A 197 2.76 3.71 -0.36
N LEU A 198 2.48 4.49 -1.43
CA LEU A 198 3.47 5.03 -2.37
C LEU A 198 4.61 5.86 -1.74
N ASP A 199 4.38 6.54 -0.62
CA ASP A 199 5.37 7.33 0.12
C ASP A 199 6.11 6.53 1.21
N THR A 200 5.77 5.27 1.41
CA THR A 200 6.47 4.36 2.34
C THR A 200 7.90 4.16 1.85
N ARG A 201 8.87 4.25 2.76
CA ARG A 201 10.28 3.92 2.46
C ARG A 201 10.48 2.41 2.53
N LEU A 202 11.16 1.87 1.53
CA LEU A 202 11.52 0.47 1.44
C LEU A 202 12.69 0.11 2.35
N ASP A 203 12.63 -1.12 2.86
CA ASP A 203 13.65 -1.79 3.67
C ASP A 203 13.83 -3.26 3.26
N ARG A 204 14.70 -3.99 3.95
CA ARG A 204 15.08 -5.38 3.64
C ARG A 204 13.97 -6.41 3.86
N GLU A 205 12.83 -6.02 4.44
CA GLU A 205 11.68 -6.90 4.71
C GLU A 205 10.44 -6.46 3.90
N SER A 206 10.60 -5.48 3.00
CA SER A 206 9.50 -4.90 2.22
C SER A 206 9.06 -5.79 1.06
N GLU A 207 7.79 -6.18 1.09
CA GLU A 207 7.05 -6.83 0.01
C GLU A 207 6.13 -5.78 -0.63
N ILE A 208 6.18 -5.64 -1.96
CA ILE A 208 5.45 -4.62 -2.72
C ILE A 208 4.42 -5.33 -3.60
N GLN A 209 3.14 -5.05 -3.39
CA GLN A 209 2.04 -5.60 -4.19
C GLN A 209 1.33 -4.49 -4.96
N VAL A 210 1.26 -4.64 -6.28
CA VAL A 210 0.47 -3.79 -7.18
C VAL A 210 -0.83 -4.52 -7.50
N ILE A 211 -1.94 -3.98 -7.01
CA ILE A 211 -3.29 -4.51 -7.16
C ILE A 211 -3.98 -3.76 -8.29
N ARG A 212 -4.32 -4.47 -9.38
CA ARG A 212 -5.02 -3.90 -10.53
C ARG A 212 -6.50 -3.75 -10.22
N VAL A 213 -7.04 -2.54 -10.30
CA VAL A 213 -8.44 -2.26 -9.94
C VAL A 213 -9.24 -1.85 -11.17
N GLU A 214 -10.17 -2.71 -11.57
CA GLU A 214 -11.10 -2.41 -12.67
C GLU A 214 -12.52 -2.16 -12.16
N LYS A 215 -13.24 -1.25 -12.83
CA LYS A 215 -14.68 -1.05 -12.64
C LYS A 215 -15.42 -1.28 -13.94
N VAL A 216 -16.28 -2.29 -13.94
CA VAL A 216 -17.04 -2.71 -15.12
C VAL A 216 -18.55 -2.66 -14.84
N THR A 217 -19.35 -2.47 -15.88
CA THR A 217 -20.81 -2.59 -15.78
C THR A 217 -21.27 -3.95 -16.29
N ASP A 218 -21.67 -4.83 -15.39
CA ASP A 218 -22.33 -6.10 -15.73
C ASP A 218 -23.83 -5.87 -15.98
N VAL A 219 -24.43 -6.56 -16.95
CA VAL A 219 -25.84 -6.40 -17.32
C VAL A 219 -26.53 -7.76 -17.35
N VAL A 220 -27.38 -7.99 -16.36
CA VAL A 220 -28.12 -9.25 -16.19
C VAL A 220 -29.59 -9.04 -16.56
N GLU A 221 -30.10 -9.82 -17.51
CA GLU A 221 -31.53 -9.90 -17.80
C GLU A 221 -32.22 -10.84 -16.79
N GLU A 222 -33.30 -10.37 -16.17
CA GLU A 222 -34.17 -11.17 -15.30
C GLU A 222 -35.64 -11.11 -15.76
N SER A 223 -36.36 -12.22 -15.66
CA SER A 223 -37.79 -12.25 -15.97
C SER A 223 -38.66 -11.71 -14.83
N VAL A 224 -39.73 -11.01 -15.20
CA VAL A 224 -40.72 -10.45 -14.29
C VAL A 224 -42.03 -11.22 -14.45
N ALA A 225 -42.39 -11.97 -13.41
CA ALA A 225 -43.62 -12.76 -13.38
C ALA A 225 -44.87 -11.86 -13.46
N PHE A 226 -45.85 -12.28 -14.26
CA PHE A 226 -47.12 -11.59 -14.43
C PHE A 226 -48.11 -11.85 -13.28
N GLY A 227 -48.97 -10.88 -12.99
CA GLY A 227 -50.09 -11.03 -12.07
C GLY A 227 -51.25 -11.84 -12.66
N THR A 228 -52.21 -12.23 -11.82
CA THR A 228 -53.49 -12.77 -12.28
C THR A 228 -54.63 -11.88 -11.79
N VAL A 229 -55.40 -11.33 -12.73
CA VAL A 229 -56.51 -10.42 -12.45
C VAL A 229 -57.84 -11.15 -12.68
N THR A 230 -58.61 -11.30 -11.62
CA THR A 230 -59.93 -11.95 -11.66
C THR A 230 -61.04 -10.95 -11.97
N ARG A 231 -61.83 -11.18 -13.01
CA ARG A 231 -62.97 -10.34 -13.42
C ARG A 231 -64.27 -11.12 -13.32
N LYS A 232 -65.31 -10.56 -12.66
CA LYS A 232 -66.63 -11.20 -12.60
C LYS A 232 -67.35 -11.06 -13.94
N ASP A 233 -67.97 -12.14 -14.39
CA ASP A 233 -68.77 -12.19 -15.62
C ASP A 233 -70.14 -12.83 -15.35
N ASN A 234 -71.23 -12.22 -15.84
CA ASN A 234 -72.60 -12.68 -15.62
C ASN A 234 -73.17 -13.52 -16.78
N SER A 235 -72.40 -13.73 -17.84
CA SER A 235 -72.69 -14.67 -18.93
C SER A 235 -72.15 -16.08 -18.64
N ILE A 236 -71.09 -16.18 -17.83
CA ILE A 236 -70.49 -17.44 -17.38
C ILE A 236 -71.21 -17.95 -16.12
N ARG A 237 -71.51 -19.26 -16.08
CA ARG A 237 -72.14 -19.93 -14.92
C ARG A 237 -71.27 -19.85 -13.67
N SER A 238 -71.91 -19.57 -12.54
CA SER A 238 -71.28 -19.63 -11.22
C SER A 238 -70.53 -20.96 -11.00
N GLY A 239 -69.28 -20.87 -10.52
CA GLY A 239 -68.39 -22.01 -10.35
C GLY A 239 -67.61 -22.44 -11.60
N LYS A 240 -67.67 -21.68 -12.70
CA LYS A 240 -66.76 -21.83 -13.85
C LYS A 240 -65.83 -20.63 -13.98
N GLU A 241 -64.64 -20.89 -14.49
CA GLU A 241 -63.63 -19.90 -14.85
C GLU A 241 -63.26 -20.02 -16.32
N GLU A 242 -62.90 -18.90 -16.95
CA GLU A 242 -62.42 -18.84 -18.34
C GLU A 242 -61.26 -17.85 -18.44
N VAL A 243 -60.16 -18.24 -19.11
CA VAL A 243 -59.02 -17.34 -19.33
C VAL A 243 -59.34 -16.43 -20.50
N VAL A 244 -59.53 -15.14 -20.23
CA VAL A 244 -59.83 -14.12 -21.26
C VAL A 244 -58.55 -13.55 -21.89
N GLN A 245 -57.47 -13.52 -21.12
CA GLN A 245 -56.15 -13.10 -21.59
C GLN A 245 -55.09 -13.98 -20.94
N ALA A 246 -54.23 -14.60 -21.74
CA ALA A 246 -53.03 -15.26 -21.24
C ALA A 246 -52.05 -14.22 -20.67
N GLY A 247 -51.42 -14.55 -19.56
CA GLY A 247 -50.34 -13.71 -19.03
C GLY A 247 -49.07 -13.89 -19.82
N GLU A 248 -48.25 -12.85 -19.88
CA GLU A 248 -46.92 -12.89 -20.47
C GLU A 248 -45.90 -12.33 -19.48
N GLU A 249 -44.80 -13.04 -19.27
CA GLU A 249 -43.69 -12.52 -18.46
C GLU A 249 -43.09 -11.29 -19.14
N GLY A 250 -42.68 -10.33 -18.30
CA GLY A 250 -41.84 -9.21 -18.66
C GLY A 250 -40.36 -9.56 -18.50
N THR A 251 -39.47 -8.65 -18.89
CA THR A 251 -38.03 -8.74 -18.64
C THR A 251 -37.47 -7.39 -18.23
N VAL A 252 -36.52 -7.40 -17.31
CA VAL A 252 -35.77 -6.23 -16.85
C VAL A 252 -34.28 -6.48 -17.00
N ASN A 253 -33.53 -5.48 -17.45
CA ASN A 253 -32.08 -5.46 -17.40
C ASN A 253 -31.65 -4.79 -16.09
N LYS A 254 -30.86 -5.50 -15.29
CA LYS A 254 -30.20 -4.96 -14.12
C LYS A 254 -28.74 -4.67 -14.46
N HIS A 255 -28.37 -3.41 -14.37
CA HIS A 255 -26.98 -2.98 -14.51
C HIS A 255 -26.35 -2.95 -13.12
N TYR A 256 -25.26 -3.69 -12.97
CA TYR A 256 -24.45 -3.71 -11.76
C TYR A 256 -23.12 -3.02 -12.03
N GLU A 257 -22.69 -2.12 -11.14
CA GLU A 257 -21.27 -1.75 -11.08
C GLU A 257 -20.54 -2.87 -10.33
N VAL A 258 -19.54 -3.46 -10.97
CA VAL A 258 -18.71 -4.53 -10.42
C VAL A 258 -17.29 -4.00 -10.30
N VAL A 259 -16.70 -4.15 -9.12
CA VAL A 259 -15.29 -3.83 -8.87
C VAL A 259 -14.51 -5.13 -8.85
N LEU A 260 -13.42 -5.17 -9.61
CA LEU A 260 -12.50 -6.28 -9.74
C LEU A 260 -11.15 -5.85 -9.15
N GLU A 261 -10.54 -6.69 -8.30
CA GLU A 261 -9.13 -6.59 -7.90
C GLU A 261 -8.40 -7.80 -8.48
N ASP A 262 -7.36 -7.56 -9.29
CA ASP A 262 -6.60 -8.58 -10.05
C ASP A 262 -7.47 -9.57 -10.86
N GLY A 263 -8.64 -9.09 -11.31
CA GLY A 263 -9.63 -9.85 -12.06
C GLY A 263 -10.63 -10.65 -11.20
N GLU A 264 -10.52 -10.64 -9.86
CA GLU A 264 -11.47 -11.25 -8.94
C GLU A 264 -12.57 -10.25 -8.49
N GLU A 265 -13.83 -10.68 -8.48
CA GLU A 265 -14.97 -9.84 -8.06
C GLU A 265 -14.98 -9.64 -6.55
N ILE A 266 -14.55 -8.45 -6.10
CA ILE A 266 -14.60 -8.03 -4.70
C ILE A 266 -15.94 -7.39 -4.30
N SER A 267 -16.64 -6.72 -5.22
CA SER A 267 -17.94 -6.10 -4.93
C SER A 267 -18.84 -5.90 -6.15
N ARG A 268 -20.16 -5.84 -5.91
CA ARG A 268 -21.22 -5.69 -6.91
C ARG A 268 -22.38 -4.86 -6.36
N GLU A 269 -22.69 -3.73 -6.99
CA GLU A 269 -23.80 -2.84 -6.61
C GLU A 269 -24.82 -2.66 -7.75
N LEU A 270 -26.12 -2.76 -7.46
CA LEU A 270 -27.18 -2.52 -8.45
C LEU A 270 -27.38 -1.02 -8.68
N VAL A 271 -26.80 -0.49 -9.75
CA VAL A 271 -26.86 0.95 -10.08
C VAL A 271 -28.12 1.34 -10.86
N LYS A 272 -28.69 0.43 -11.67
CA LYS A 272 -29.87 0.72 -12.51
C LYS A 272 -30.68 -0.54 -12.83
N THR A 273 -32.00 -0.38 -12.86
CA THR A 273 -32.93 -1.38 -13.44
C THR A 273 -33.70 -0.73 -14.58
N GLU A 274 -33.74 -1.38 -15.74
CA GLU A 274 -34.43 -0.92 -16.95
C GLU A 274 -35.43 -1.99 -17.43
N THR A 275 -36.70 -1.62 -17.58
CA THR A 275 -37.71 -2.55 -18.12
C THR A 275 -37.57 -2.67 -19.63
N VAL A 276 -37.17 -3.86 -20.09
CA VAL A 276 -37.08 -4.20 -21.52
C VAL A 276 -38.45 -4.59 -22.05
N LYS A 277 -39.22 -5.34 -21.26
CA LYS A 277 -40.58 -5.78 -21.60
C LYS A 277 -41.48 -5.73 -20.37
N GLU A 278 -42.58 -5.00 -20.45
CA GLU A 278 -43.63 -5.00 -19.42
C GLU A 278 -44.33 -6.37 -19.33
N SER A 279 -44.56 -6.86 -18.11
CA SER A 279 -45.34 -8.08 -17.89
C SER A 279 -46.82 -7.82 -18.14
N LYS A 280 -47.51 -8.74 -18.83
CA LYS A 280 -48.96 -8.66 -19.06
C LYS A 280 -49.69 -9.60 -18.12
N ASP A 281 -50.59 -9.07 -17.30
CA ASP A 281 -51.40 -9.88 -16.39
C ASP A 281 -52.28 -10.90 -17.12
N ARG A 282 -52.42 -12.09 -16.51
CA ARG A 282 -53.38 -13.11 -16.92
C ARG A 282 -54.78 -12.70 -16.43
N ILE A 283 -55.74 -12.51 -17.33
CA ILE A 283 -57.11 -12.16 -16.96
C ILE A 283 -57.97 -13.42 -16.95
N VAL A 284 -58.58 -13.73 -15.80
CA VAL A 284 -59.50 -14.86 -15.63
C VAL A 284 -60.90 -14.32 -15.34
N ALA A 285 -61.86 -14.65 -16.20
CA ALA A 285 -63.27 -14.38 -15.95
C ALA A 285 -63.87 -15.46 -15.04
N VAL A 286 -64.50 -15.05 -13.94
CA VAL A 286 -65.21 -15.94 -13.01
C VAL A 286 -66.72 -15.76 -13.14
N GLY A 287 -67.41 -16.87 -13.34
CA GLY A 287 -68.85 -16.86 -13.55
C GLY A 287 -69.65 -16.43 -12.34
N THR A 288 -70.69 -15.64 -12.60
CA THR A 288 -71.66 -15.15 -11.62
C THR A 288 -73.11 -15.41 -12.04
N GLN A 289 -73.34 -16.00 -13.21
CA GLN A 289 -74.68 -16.37 -13.66
C GLN A 289 -75.27 -17.45 -12.73
N PRO A 290 -76.45 -17.22 -12.11
CA PRO A 290 -77.07 -18.21 -11.25
C PRO A 290 -77.50 -19.45 -12.03
N ALA A 291 -77.42 -20.62 -11.39
CA ALA A 291 -77.91 -21.87 -11.97
C ALA A 291 -79.44 -21.84 -12.11
N PRO A 292 -80.02 -22.43 -13.18
CA PRO A 292 -81.46 -22.51 -13.34
C PRO A 292 -82.07 -23.42 -12.25
N THR A 293 -83.01 -22.87 -11.48
CA THR A 293 -83.72 -23.59 -10.41
C THR A 293 -84.72 -24.59 -11.01
N VAL A 294 -84.36 -25.87 -11.02
CA VAL A 294 -85.30 -26.96 -11.33
C VAL A 294 -86.24 -27.21 -10.15
N SER A 295 -87.54 -26.98 -10.37
CA SER A 295 -88.59 -27.26 -9.39
C SER A 295 -89.12 -28.69 -9.53
N ARG A 296 -88.92 -29.52 -8.50
CA ARG A 296 -89.67 -30.77 -8.23
C ARG A 296 -89.90 -30.85 -6.72
N GLY A 297 -91.15 -30.95 -6.29
CA GLY A 297 -91.53 -30.85 -4.87
C GLY A 297 -91.68 -32.19 -4.14
N SER A 298 -91.92 -32.10 -2.82
CA SER A 298 -92.30 -33.18 -1.85
C SER A 298 -91.29 -34.33 -1.66
N SER A 299 -91.06 -34.94 -0.48
CA SER A 299 -91.42 -34.67 0.93
C SER A 299 -90.83 -35.77 1.85
N SER A 300 -90.46 -35.62 3.13
CA SER A 300 -90.11 -34.44 3.96
C SER A 300 -89.73 -34.87 5.40
N SER A 301 -88.54 -34.59 5.90
CA SER A 301 -88.20 -34.65 7.35
C SER A 301 -87.02 -33.72 7.70
N SER A 302 -86.94 -33.31 8.96
CA SER A 302 -86.41 -31.99 9.35
C SER A 302 -85.29 -32.00 10.39
N SER A 303 -84.26 -31.16 10.20
CA SER A 303 -83.69 -30.33 11.27
C SER A 303 -82.80 -29.19 10.73
N SER A 304 -82.93 -28.01 11.36
CA SER A 304 -81.97 -26.88 11.45
C SER A 304 -80.94 -26.68 10.33
N GLY A 305 -81.12 -25.66 9.48
CA GLY A 305 -80.17 -25.26 8.44
C GLY A 305 -79.12 -24.23 8.87
N SER A 306 -78.19 -23.88 7.95
CA SER A 306 -77.37 -22.67 7.99
C SER A 306 -76.78 -22.32 6.61
N ALA A 307 -76.43 -21.04 6.47
CA ALA A 307 -75.95 -20.24 5.33
C ALA A 307 -74.93 -20.86 4.33
N PRO A 308 -74.77 -20.27 3.12
CA PRO A 308 -73.78 -20.70 2.12
C PRO A 308 -72.34 -20.44 2.60
N SER A 309 -71.43 -21.36 2.30
CA SER A 309 -70.03 -21.32 2.71
C SER A 309 -69.18 -20.34 1.89
N GLY A 310 -69.41 -19.04 2.09
CA GLY A 310 -68.41 -18.02 1.80
C GLY A 310 -67.26 -18.15 2.80
N GLY A 311 -66.03 -18.26 2.31
CA GLY A 311 -64.83 -18.36 3.15
C GLY A 311 -64.78 -17.26 4.20
N ARG A 312 -64.57 -17.63 5.48
CA ARG A 312 -64.58 -16.69 6.59
C ARG A 312 -63.41 -15.71 6.46
N THR A 313 -63.71 -14.45 6.12
CA THR A 313 -62.73 -13.37 6.13
C THR A 313 -62.58 -12.77 7.53
N LEU A 314 -61.33 -12.67 7.98
CA LEU A 314 -60.92 -12.04 9.24
C LEU A 314 -60.08 -10.80 8.91
N THR A 315 -60.24 -9.73 9.70
CA THR A 315 -59.29 -8.61 9.70
C THR A 315 -58.30 -8.84 10.83
N VAL A 316 -57.00 -8.86 10.51
CA VAL A 316 -55.93 -9.19 11.45
C VAL A 316 -54.78 -8.19 11.36
N THR A 317 -53.97 -8.10 12.41
CA THR A 317 -52.64 -7.47 12.34
C THR A 317 -51.65 -8.50 11.81
N ALA A 318 -50.96 -8.18 10.71
CA ALA A 318 -49.90 -9.00 10.14
C ALA A 318 -48.53 -8.36 10.36
N THR A 319 -47.60 -9.14 10.92
CA THR A 319 -46.15 -8.89 10.90
C THR A 319 -45.48 -9.83 9.88
N ALA A 320 -44.15 -9.77 9.74
CA ALA A 320 -43.39 -10.75 8.98
C ALA A 320 -42.19 -11.29 9.77
N TYR A 321 -41.85 -12.56 9.51
CA TYR A 321 -40.70 -13.26 10.08
C TYR A 321 -39.86 -13.93 8.99
N THR A 322 -38.61 -14.26 9.32
CA THR A 322 -37.71 -15.03 8.45
C THR A 322 -37.32 -16.33 9.14
N ALA A 323 -37.23 -17.41 8.39
CA ALA A 323 -36.69 -18.68 8.87
C ALA A 323 -35.16 -18.66 9.09
N GLY A 324 -34.45 -17.68 8.52
CA GLY A 324 -33.02 -17.46 8.73
C GLY A 324 -32.75 -16.49 9.88
N CYS A 325 -32.69 -17.01 11.11
CA CYS A 325 -32.27 -16.29 12.31
C CYS A 325 -31.33 -17.14 13.17
N SER A 326 -30.43 -16.51 13.93
CA SER A 326 -29.47 -17.23 14.77
C SER A 326 -30.20 -18.06 15.83
N GLY A 327 -29.95 -19.37 15.87
CA GLY A 327 -30.65 -20.33 16.73
C GLY A 327 -32.01 -20.83 16.21
N CYS A 328 -32.47 -20.38 15.05
CA CYS A 328 -33.73 -20.82 14.45
C CYS A 328 -33.53 -22.10 13.62
N SER A 329 -34.36 -23.13 13.88
CA SER A 329 -34.32 -24.39 13.10
C SER A 329 -34.81 -24.23 11.66
N GLY A 330 -35.59 -23.18 11.37
CA GLY A 330 -36.32 -23.01 10.11
C GLY A 330 -37.45 -24.03 9.90
N VAL A 331 -37.82 -24.80 10.92
CA VAL A 331 -38.92 -25.78 10.89
C VAL A 331 -40.11 -25.24 11.67
N THR A 332 -41.25 -25.16 10.98
CA THR A 332 -42.51 -24.64 11.52
C THR A 332 -43.22 -25.64 12.44
N ALA A 333 -44.23 -25.19 13.19
CA ALA A 333 -45.06 -26.03 14.07
C ALA A 333 -45.70 -27.25 13.37
N THR A 334 -45.97 -27.19 12.06
CA THR A 334 -46.50 -28.33 11.26
C THR A 334 -45.41 -29.21 10.64
N GLY A 335 -44.12 -28.91 10.88
CA GLY A 335 -42.99 -29.67 10.33
C GLY A 335 -42.51 -29.21 8.95
N ILE A 336 -43.08 -28.14 8.38
CA ILE A 336 -42.60 -27.57 7.11
C ILE A 336 -41.21 -26.96 7.35
N ASN A 337 -40.21 -27.43 6.60
CA ASN A 337 -38.84 -26.92 6.65
C ASN A 337 -38.64 -25.80 5.62
N LEU A 338 -38.65 -24.56 6.09
CA LEU A 338 -38.48 -23.34 5.30
C LEU A 338 -37.02 -23.07 4.87
N ASN A 339 -36.07 -23.92 5.26
CA ASN A 339 -34.72 -23.92 4.67
C ASN A 339 -34.72 -24.58 3.28
N ASN A 340 -35.54 -25.61 3.08
CA ASN A 340 -35.62 -26.34 1.82
C ASN A 340 -36.37 -25.56 0.72
N ASN A 341 -37.28 -24.66 1.11
CA ASN A 341 -37.92 -23.72 0.21
C ASN A 341 -38.20 -22.39 0.93
N ARG A 342 -37.27 -21.45 0.80
CA ARG A 342 -37.35 -20.11 1.41
C ARG A 342 -38.53 -19.27 0.89
N ASN A 343 -39.04 -19.57 -0.30
CA ASN A 343 -40.14 -18.84 -0.95
C ASN A 343 -41.53 -19.40 -0.60
N MET A 344 -41.61 -20.47 0.18
CA MET A 344 -42.87 -21.11 0.54
C MET A 344 -43.74 -20.21 1.42
N LYS A 345 -44.97 -19.93 0.97
CA LYS A 345 -45.91 -19.04 1.67
C LYS A 345 -46.55 -19.74 2.87
N VAL A 346 -45.95 -19.55 4.04
CA VAL A 346 -46.45 -20.03 5.33
C VAL A 346 -46.77 -18.84 6.23
N ILE A 347 -47.83 -18.95 7.02
CA ILE A 347 -48.12 -18.00 8.10
C ILE A 347 -48.12 -18.68 9.46
N ALA A 348 -47.65 -17.94 10.48
CA ALA A 348 -47.87 -18.26 11.88
C ALA A 348 -49.22 -17.68 12.33
N VAL A 349 -49.97 -18.47 13.11
CA VAL A 349 -51.34 -18.14 13.54
C VAL A 349 -51.59 -18.51 15.01
N ASP A 350 -52.71 -18.02 15.55
CA ASP A 350 -53.35 -18.61 16.73
C ASP A 350 -54.27 -19.77 16.29
N PRO A 351 -53.98 -21.05 16.65
CA PRO A 351 -54.77 -22.21 16.24
C PRO A 351 -56.24 -22.18 16.71
N SER A 352 -56.58 -21.35 17.71
CA SER A 352 -57.97 -21.16 18.15
C SER A 352 -58.79 -20.24 17.23
N VAL A 353 -58.12 -19.48 16.35
CA VAL A 353 -58.74 -18.54 15.41
C VAL A 353 -58.63 -19.04 13.96
N ILE A 354 -57.47 -19.56 13.56
CA ILE A 354 -57.22 -20.20 12.26
C ILE A 354 -56.52 -21.54 12.56
N PRO A 355 -57.16 -22.70 12.33
CA PRO A 355 -56.53 -23.99 12.56
C PRO A 355 -55.25 -24.21 11.75
N LEU A 356 -54.32 -25.01 12.26
CA LEU A 356 -53.13 -25.40 11.51
C LEU A 356 -53.50 -26.33 10.34
N GLY A 357 -52.81 -26.17 9.22
CA GLY A 357 -53.08 -26.84 7.95
C GLY A 357 -54.10 -26.12 7.05
N THR A 358 -54.87 -25.16 7.59
CA THR A 358 -55.84 -24.37 6.82
C THR A 358 -55.16 -23.57 5.70
N ARG A 359 -55.77 -23.56 4.52
CA ARG A 359 -55.36 -22.70 3.40
C ARG A 359 -56.05 -21.34 3.51
N VAL A 360 -55.29 -20.28 3.31
CA VAL A 360 -55.79 -18.90 3.40
C VAL A 360 -55.31 -18.06 2.22
N HIS A 361 -56.05 -17.00 1.90
CA HIS A 361 -55.57 -15.88 1.11
C HIS A 361 -55.33 -14.67 2.00
N VAL A 362 -54.11 -14.14 2.02
CA VAL A 362 -53.71 -12.95 2.77
C VAL A 362 -53.57 -11.76 1.83
N GLU A 363 -54.34 -10.71 2.06
CA GLU A 363 -54.33 -9.46 1.28
C GLU A 363 -52.91 -8.89 1.19
N GLY A 364 -52.40 -8.73 -0.04
CA GLY A 364 -51.06 -8.22 -0.32
C GLY A 364 -49.89 -9.22 -0.16
N TYR A 365 -50.14 -10.45 0.29
CA TYR A 365 -49.11 -11.50 0.44
C TYR A 365 -49.37 -12.76 -0.42
N GLY A 366 -50.64 -13.05 -0.72
CA GLY A 366 -51.08 -14.14 -1.59
C GLY A 366 -51.65 -15.34 -0.84
N ASN A 367 -51.74 -16.49 -1.54
CA ASN A 367 -52.20 -17.74 -0.95
C ASN A 367 -51.11 -18.34 -0.05
N ALA A 368 -51.48 -18.78 1.14
CA ALA A 368 -50.57 -19.32 2.15
C ALA A 368 -51.22 -20.49 2.92
N VAL A 369 -50.39 -21.25 3.63
CA VAL A 369 -50.84 -22.26 4.60
C VAL A 369 -50.60 -21.76 6.03
N ALA A 370 -51.57 -21.98 6.91
CA ALA A 370 -51.42 -21.83 8.35
C ALA A 370 -50.53 -22.97 8.90
N GLY A 371 -49.22 -22.84 8.73
CA GLY A 371 -48.25 -23.90 9.02
C GLY A 371 -47.48 -23.74 10.32
N ASP A 372 -47.61 -22.59 11.00
CA ASP A 372 -46.73 -22.25 12.11
C ASP A 372 -47.46 -21.59 13.30
N THR A 373 -46.78 -21.48 14.44
CA THR A 373 -47.30 -20.81 15.64
C THR A 373 -46.19 -20.03 16.35
N GLY A 374 -46.48 -18.79 16.76
CA GLY A 374 -45.56 -17.97 17.56
C GLY A 374 -46.15 -17.62 18.92
N GLY A 375 -45.34 -17.59 19.98
CA GLY A 375 -45.83 -17.27 21.33
C GLY A 375 -46.54 -15.91 21.46
N ALA A 376 -46.12 -14.94 20.63
CA ALA A 376 -46.67 -13.59 20.51
C ALA A 376 -47.70 -13.43 19.36
N ILE A 377 -48.16 -14.53 18.77
CA ILE A 377 -49.18 -14.59 17.71
C ILE A 377 -50.43 -15.20 18.34
N ARG A 378 -51.32 -14.33 18.83
CA ARG A 378 -52.51 -14.65 19.62
C ARG A 378 -53.71 -13.86 19.09
N GLY A 379 -54.89 -14.47 19.07
CA GLY A 379 -56.11 -13.82 18.57
C GLY A 379 -56.04 -13.44 17.08
N ASN A 380 -56.55 -12.26 16.74
CA ASN A 380 -56.56 -11.73 15.36
C ASN A 380 -55.21 -11.13 14.96
N LYS A 381 -54.13 -11.90 15.13
CA LYS A 381 -52.77 -11.56 14.69
C LYS A 381 -52.17 -12.73 13.92
N ILE A 382 -51.42 -12.44 12.86
CA ILE A 382 -50.64 -13.41 12.09
C ILE A 382 -49.20 -12.92 11.90
N ASP A 383 -48.30 -13.83 11.57
CA ASP A 383 -46.94 -13.53 11.10
C ASP A 383 -46.73 -14.18 9.74
N VAL A 384 -46.25 -13.44 8.74
CA VAL A 384 -46.04 -14.01 7.39
C VAL A 384 -44.56 -14.36 7.18
N HIS A 385 -44.27 -15.58 6.71
CA HIS A 385 -42.89 -15.97 6.42
C HIS A 385 -42.41 -15.26 5.14
N VAL A 386 -41.21 -14.71 5.17
CA VAL A 386 -40.53 -14.15 3.99
C VAL A 386 -39.09 -14.66 3.88
N PRO A 387 -38.53 -14.78 2.65
CA PRO A 387 -37.18 -15.28 2.42
C PRO A 387 -36.09 -14.46 3.13
N THR A 388 -36.17 -13.13 3.05
CA THR A 388 -35.11 -12.22 3.49
C THR A 388 -35.54 -11.22 4.57
N LYS A 389 -34.57 -10.75 5.37
CA LYS A 389 -34.79 -9.73 6.40
C LYS A 389 -35.26 -8.40 5.80
N ASN A 390 -34.78 -8.05 4.61
CA ASN A 390 -35.18 -6.85 3.88
C ASN A 390 -36.66 -6.92 3.43
N GLU A 391 -37.15 -8.09 3.02
CA GLU A 391 -38.59 -8.27 2.78
C GLU A 391 -39.43 -8.15 4.05
N ALA A 392 -38.94 -8.64 5.20
CA ALA A 392 -39.64 -8.49 6.47
C ALA A 392 -39.77 -7.01 6.88
N PHE A 393 -38.69 -6.22 6.70
CA PHE A 393 -38.74 -4.77 6.90
C PHE A 393 -39.66 -4.05 5.91
N ARG A 394 -39.65 -4.42 4.62
CA ARG A 394 -40.58 -3.89 3.60
C ARG A 394 -42.03 -4.27 3.87
N TRP A 395 -42.29 -5.41 4.50
CA TRP A 395 -43.62 -5.80 4.94
C TRP A 395 -44.06 -4.98 6.15
N GLY A 396 -43.22 -4.86 7.17
CA GLY A 396 -43.50 -4.09 8.38
C GLY A 396 -44.67 -4.67 9.19
N THR A 397 -45.40 -3.81 9.89
CA THR A 397 -46.67 -4.18 10.57
C THR A 397 -47.84 -3.52 9.85
N ARG A 398 -48.85 -4.29 9.46
CA ARG A 398 -50.01 -3.80 8.72
C ARG A 398 -51.29 -4.54 9.08
N THR A 399 -52.44 -3.86 8.95
CA THR A 399 -53.75 -4.50 9.08
C THR A 399 -54.18 -5.04 7.72
N VAL A 400 -54.53 -6.33 7.64
CA VAL A 400 -54.88 -7.03 6.38
C VAL A 400 -56.09 -7.91 6.56
N LYS A 401 -56.78 -8.22 5.45
CA LYS A 401 -57.80 -9.27 5.42
C LYS A 401 -57.18 -10.63 5.10
N VAL A 402 -57.64 -11.64 5.83
CA VAL A 402 -57.31 -13.05 5.64
C VAL A 402 -58.60 -13.79 5.35
N THR A 403 -58.73 -14.38 4.17
CA THR A 403 -59.88 -15.21 3.80
C THR A 403 -59.50 -16.67 3.96
N ILE A 404 -60.21 -17.39 4.83
CA ILE A 404 -60.09 -18.85 4.96
C ILE A 404 -60.66 -19.52 3.70
N LEU A 405 -59.88 -20.39 3.08
CA LEU A 405 -60.23 -21.07 1.83
C LEU A 405 -60.71 -22.51 2.09
N ASP A 406 -59.88 -23.32 2.74
CA ASP A 406 -60.14 -24.72 3.13
C ASP A 406 -59.53 -25.02 4.52
#